data_AF-S4PND9-F1
#
_entry.id   AF-S4PND9-F1
#
_cell.length_a   1.000
_cell.length_b   1.000
_cell.length_c   1.000
_cell.angle_alpha   90.00
_cell.angle_beta   90.00
_cell.angle_gamma   90.00
#
_symmetry.space_group_name_H-M   'P 1'
#
loop_
_entity.id
_entity.type
_entity.pdbx_description
1 polymer ?
#
loop_
_entity_poly.entity_id
_entity_poly.type
_entity_poly.pdbx_seq_one_letter_code
_entity_poly.pdbx_strand_id
1 'polypeptide(L)' 'KPLPAPHAMANSRHGKNTQDDVCYVVAKYDYAAQGAQELDLRKNERYLLLDDSKHWWRVQNARSQSGYVP' A
#
# COMPACT_ATOMS: atom_id res chain seq x y z
N LYS A 1 9.65 -20.12 -1.61
CA LYS A 1 9.40 -19.94 -0.17
C LYS A 1 8.89 -18.51 -0.01
N PRO A 2 7.60 -18.27 0.32
CA PRO A 2 7.13 -16.90 0.49
C PRO A 2 7.89 -16.29 1.67
N LEU A 3 8.37 -15.08 1.49
CA LEU A 3 9.17 -14.41 2.51
C LEU A 3 8.27 -14.10 3.70
N PRO A 4 8.67 -14.41 4.95
CA PRO A 4 8.00 -13.86 6.11
C PRO A 4 8.19 -12.35 6.09
N ALA A 5 7.12 -11.56 6.04
CA ALA A 5 7.18 -10.11 6.09
C ALA A 5 7.95 -9.68 7.36
N PRO A 6 9.17 -9.13 7.25
CA PRO A 6 9.92 -8.67 8.40
C PRO A 6 9.39 -7.28 8.77
N HIS A 7 8.87 -7.17 10.00
CA HIS A 7 8.77 -5.94 10.79
C HIS A 7 9.55 -4.72 10.21
N ALA A 8 8.91 -3.89 9.38
CA ALA A 8 9.29 -2.51 9.02
C ALA A 8 8.28 -2.07 7.95
N MET A 9 7.50 -0.99 8.11
CA MET A 9 8.04 0.36 8.26
C MET A 9 7.19 1.21 9.22
N ALA A 10 7.84 1.70 10.27
CA ALA A 10 7.33 2.80 11.09
C ALA A 10 7.32 4.10 10.27
N ASN A 11 6.24 4.87 10.33
CA ASN A 11 6.21 6.07 11.18
C ASN A 11 4.79 6.65 11.23
N SER A 12 4.21 6.69 12.42
CA SER A 12 3.03 7.46 12.77
C SER A 12 3.16 8.90 12.29
N ARG A 13 2.14 9.48 11.63
CA ARG A 13 1.73 10.87 11.87
C ARG A 13 0.49 11.30 11.07
N HIS A 14 -0.49 11.81 11.82
CA HIS A 14 -1.68 12.59 11.41
C HIS A 14 -2.81 11.77 10.81
N GLY A 15 -4.07 11.96 11.18
CA GLY A 15 -4.68 13.13 11.80
C GLY A 15 -6.06 13.22 11.14
N LYS A 16 -7.10 13.13 11.94
CA LYS A 16 -8.49 13.27 11.50
C LYS A 16 -8.66 14.57 10.68
N ASN A 17 -9.00 14.48 9.40
CA ASN A 17 -9.84 15.48 8.71
C ASN A 17 -10.35 14.95 7.35
N THR A 18 -11.65 14.72 7.28
CA THR A 18 -12.54 15.27 6.24
C THR A 18 -12.22 15.00 4.77
N GLN A 19 -12.72 13.87 4.26
CA GLN A 19 -13.51 13.80 3.01
C GLN A 19 -13.06 14.68 1.83
N ASP A 20 -11.80 14.60 1.38
CA ASP A 20 -11.36 14.71 -0.03
C ASP A 20 -9.84 14.48 -0.22
N ASP A 21 -9.07 14.25 0.85
CA ASP A 21 -7.62 14.05 0.76
C ASP A 21 -7.26 12.68 0.15
N VAL A 22 -7.22 12.64 -1.18
CA VAL A 22 -6.67 11.54 -1.98
C VAL A 22 -5.17 11.40 -1.65
N CYS A 23 -4.85 10.48 -0.74
CA CYS A 23 -3.47 10.26 -0.31
C CYS A 23 -2.75 9.30 -1.26
N TYR A 24 -1.61 9.71 -1.82
CA TYR A 24 -0.81 8.86 -2.70
C TYR A 24 0.47 8.38 -2.01
N VAL A 25 0.80 7.11 -2.19
CA VAL A 25 2.05 6.49 -1.71
C VAL A 25 2.90 6.05 -2.89
N VAL A 26 4.22 6.11 -2.75
CA VAL A 26 5.18 5.66 -3.77
C VAL A 26 5.85 4.38 -3.29
N ALA A 27 5.79 3.34 -4.10
CA ALA A 27 6.48 2.10 -3.78
C ALA A 27 8.01 2.30 -3.89
N LYS A 28 8.75 1.95 -2.84
CA LYS A 28 10.21 2.03 -2.81
C LYS A 28 10.89 0.87 -3.54
N TYR A 29 10.18 -0.25 -3.66
CA TYR A 29 10.64 -1.50 -4.24
C TYR A 29 9.52 -2.08 -5.11
N ASP A 30 9.90 -2.95 -6.04
CA ASP A 30 8.93 -3.81 -6.71
C ASP A 30 8.42 -4.89 -5.74
N TYR A 31 7.14 -5.19 -5.84
CA TYR A 31 6.48 -6.24 -5.07
C TYR A 31 5.55 -6.99 -6.00
N ALA A 32 5.72 -8.31 -6.09
CA ALA A 32 4.80 -9.16 -6.83
C ALA A 32 3.73 -9.68 -5.88
N ALA A 33 2.46 -9.39 -6.18
CA ALA A 33 1.33 -9.98 -5.47
C ALA A 33 1.46 -11.52 -5.43
N GLN A 34 1.34 -12.11 -4.25
CA GLN A 34 1.48 -13.55 -4.06
C GLN A 34 0.12 -14.28 -4.04
N GLY A 35 -0.97 -13.54 -3.89
CA GLY A 35 -2.34 -14.02 -3.86
C GLY A 35 -3.33 -13.00 -4.40
N ALA A 36 -4.58 -13.43 -4.56
CA ALA A 36 -5.65 -12.64 -5.18
C ALA A 36 -6.07 -11.40 -4.39
N GLN A 37 -5.64 -11.26 -3.13
CA GLN A 37 -5.93 -10.12 -2.27
C GLN A 37 -4.81 -9.06 -2.27
N GLU A 38 -3.64 -9.39 -2.82
CA GLU A 38 -2.48 -8.50 -2.87
C GLU A 38 -2.43 -7.74 -4.18
N LEU A 39 -1.73 -6.60 -4.19
CA LEU A 39 -1.49 -5.81 -5.39
C LEU A 39 -0.03 -5.85 -5.79
N ASP A 40 0.27 -5.92 -7.09
CA ASP A 40 1.62 -5.73 -7.56
C ASP A 40 2.04 -4.26 -7.38
N LEU A 41 3.21 -4.06 -6.78
CA LEU A 41 3.87 -2.76 -6.71
C LEU A 41 5.04 -2.72 -7.69
N ARG A 42 5.23 -1.55 -8.27
CA ARG A 42 6.40 -1.21 -9.05
C ARG A 42 7.17 -0.12 -8.34
N LYS A 43 8.46 -0.34 -8.16
CA LYS A 43 9.35 0.68 -7.64
C LYS A 43 9.15 2.00 -8.39
N ASN A 44 9.08 3.10 -7.64
CA ASN A 44 8.87 4.45 -8.15
C ASN A 44 7.46 4.73 -8.74
N GLU A 45 6.52 3.79 -8.60
CA GLU A 45 5.12 3.97 -9.02
C GLU A 45 4.26 4.49 -7.86
N ARG A 46 3.24 5.28 -8.21
CA ARG A 46 2.29 5.89 -7.25
C ARG A 46 1.02 5.07 -7.16
N TYR A 47 0.56 4.88 -5.93
CA TYR A 47 -0.68 4.18 -5.61
C TYR A 47 -1.55 5.06 -4.74
N LEU A 48 -2.85 4.94 -4.93
CA LEU A 48 -3.84 5.58 -4.08
C LEU A 48 -3.95 4.79 -2.78
N LEU A 49 -3.73 5.43 -1.65
CA LEU A 49 -3.93 4.86 -0.33
C LEU A 49 -5.44 4.83 -0.03
N LEU A 50 -5.98 3.63 0.16
CA LEU A 50 -7.38 3.42 0.50
C LEU A 50 -7.57 3.19 2.00
N ASP A 51 -6.68 2.38 2.61
CA ASP A 51 -6.74 2.05 4.04
C ASP A 51 -5.32 1.81 4.57
N ASP A 52 -4.87 2.64 5.51
CA ASP A 52 -3.62 2.49 6.24
C ASP A 52 -3.81 2.08 7.71
N SER A 53 -5.05 1.74 8.09
CA SER A 53 -5.41 1.46 9.49
C SER A 53 -4.83 0.14 10.00
N LYS A 54 -4.33 -0.72 9.11
CA LYS A 54 -3.81 -2.06 9.41
C LYS A 54 -2.32 -2.17 9.11
N HIS A 55 -1.75 -3.31 9.51
CA HIS A 55 -0.36 -3.66 9.20
C HIS A 55 -0.10 -3.79 7.70
N TRP A 56 -1.13 -4.11 6.92
CA TRP A 56 -1.07 -4.16 5.47
C TRP A 56 -1.95 -3.04 4.93
N TRP A 57 -1.37 -2.18 4.11
CA TRP A 57 -2.10 -1.07 3.53
C TRP A 57 -2.87 -1.53 2.32
N ARG A 58 -4.12 -1.11 2.23
CA ARG A 58 -4.90 -1.29 1.02
C ARG A 58 -4.61 -0.11 0.11
N VAL A 59 -4.07 -0.40 -1.06
CA VAL A 59 -3.77 0.61 -2.08
C VAL A 59 -4.46 0.26 -3.40
N GLN A 60 -4.59 1.24 -4.28
CA GLN A 60 -5.14 1.07 -5.62
C GLN A 60 -4.16 1.61 -6.67
N ASN A 61 -3.91 0.82 -7.71
CA ASN A 61 -3.10 1.24 -8.85
C ASN A 61 -3.89 2.10 -9.84
N ALA A 62 -3.20 2.65 -10.84
CA ALA A 62 -3.82 3.44 -11.91
C ALA A 62 -4.84 2.65 -12.76
N ARG A 63 -4.88 1.31 -12.65
CA ARG A 63 -5.86 0.43 -13.33
C ARG A 63 -7.11 0.19 -12.48
N SER A 64 -7.30 0.97 -11.42
CA SER A 64 -8.37 0.80 -10.42
C SER A 64 -8.36 -0.56 -9.72
N GLN A 65 -7.27 -1.31 -9.80
CA GLN A 65 -7.10 -2.56 -9.10
C GLN A 65 -6.58 -2.27 -7.70
N SER A 66 -7.28 -2.79 -6.69
CA SER A 66 -6.92 -2.61 -5.30
C SER A 66 -6.46 -3.91 -4.67
N GLY A 67 -5.45 -3.84 -3.82
CA GLY A 67 -5.00 -4.97 -3.03
C GLY A 67 -4.20 -4.49 -1.83
N TYR A 68 -3.82 -5.46 -1.00
CA TYR A 68 -3.01 -5.20 0.16
C TYR A 68 -1.53 -5.29 -0.16
N VAL A 69 -0.75 -4.39 0.44
CA VAL A 69 0.70 -4.30 0.25
C VAL A 69 1.38 -4.01 1.60
N PRO A 70 2.65 -4.42 1.75
CA PRO A 70 3.46 -4.14 2.94
C PRO A 70 3.93 -2.68 3.01
#